data_AF-A0A419I029-F1
#
_entry.id   AF-A0A419I029-F1
#
_cell.length_a   1.000
_cell.length_b   1.000
_cell.length_c   1.000
_cell.angle_alpha   90.00
_cell.angle_beta   90.00
_cell.angle_gamma   90.00
#
_symmetry.space_group_name_H-M   'P 1'
#
loop_
_entity.id
_entity.type
_entity.pdbx_description
1 polymer ?
#
loop_
_entity_poly.entity_id
_entity_poly.type
_entity_poly.pdbx_seq_one_letter_code
_entity_poly.pdbx_strand_id
1 'polypeptide(L)'
;MTGLPPDQLRALTDEYLFGVALPEFLRLRGQRPHGDQLDWTSDGCTDSPDRPFGWDFLPACQRHDFGYANFRRQGRFTEENRRRIDGRFHADMYEICHATWSCRRLADVYYQAVRRWGARYLSTAAALARGVK
;
A
#
# COMPACT_ATOMS: atom_id res chain seq x y z
N MET A 1 3.92 -27.83 1.22
CA MET A 1 4.61 -27.07 0.15
C MET A 1 5.55 -26.12 0.85
N THR A 2 6.83 -26.14 0.50
CA THR A 2 7.83 -25.26 1.12
C THR A 2 7.58 -23.83 0.63
N GLY A 3 7.56 -22.86 1.55
CA GLY A 3 7.39 -21.44 1.23
C GLY A 3 8.50 -20.91 0.33
N LEU A 4 8.34 -19.67 -0.13
CA LEU A 4 9.35 -19.00 -0.95
C LEU A 4 10.53 -18.58 -0.05
N PRO A 5 11.78 -18.72 -0.51
CA PRO A 5 12.93 -18.10 0.14
C PRO A 5 12.75 -16.58 0.29
N PRO A 6 13.35 -15.95 1.33
CA PRO A 6 13.17 -14.52 1.60
C PRO A 6 13.44 -13.59 0.41
N ASP A 7 14.47 -13.88 -0.39
CA ASP A 7 14.84 -13.03 -1.53
C ASP A 7 13.82 -13.14 -2.68
N GLN A 8 13.28 -14.34 -2.91
CA GLN A 8 12.21 -14.55 -3.89
C GLN A 8 10.90 -13.89 -3.43
N LEU A 9 10.58 -13.98 -2.13
CA LEU A 9 9.39 -13.33 -1.56
C LEU A 9 9.48 -11.80 -1.65
N ARG A 10 10.67 -11.22 -1.43
CA ARG A 10 10.93 -9.79 -1.61
C ARG A 10 10.78 -9.36 -3.07
N ALA A 11 11.37 -10.11 -4.00
CA ALA A 11 11.23 -9.86 -5.43
C ALA A 11 9.77 -9.91 -5.88
N LEU A 12 9.01 -10.90 -5.39
CA LEU A 12 7.59 -11.04 -5.69
C LEU A 12 6.76 -9.87 -5.12
N THR A 13 7.09 -9.42 -3.91
CA THR A 13 6.46 -8.22 -3.31
C THR A 13 6.72 -6.98 -4.16
N ASP A 14 7.94 -6.82 -4.65
CA ASP A 14 8.32 -5.69 -5.50
C ASP A 14 7.63 -5.75 -6.86
N GLU A 15 7.48 -6.94 -7.44
CA GLU A 15 6.73 -7.17 -8.67
C GLU A 15 5.26 -6.78 -8.51
N TYR A 16 4.59 -7.27 -7.47
CA TYR A 16 3.18 -6.94 -7.22
C TYR A 16 2.97 -5.46 -6.91
N LEU A 17 3.95 -4.81 -6.27
CA LEU A 17 3.82 -3.42 -5.87
C LEU A 17 4.18 -2.44 -6.99
N PHE A 18 5.21 -2.72 -7.78
CA PHE A 18 5.79 -1.78 -8.73
C PHE A 18 5.79 -2.27 -10.18
N GLY A 19 5.76 -3.58 -10.42
CA GLY A 19 5.84 -4.18 -11.75
C GLY A 19 4.51 -4.28 -12.48
N VAL A 20 3.40 -4.42 -11.74
CA VAL A 20 2.07 -4.61 -12.32
C VAL A 20 1.20 -3.35 -12.32
N ALA A 21 0.30 -3.26 -13.30
CA ALA A 21 -0.74 -2.24 -13.35
C ALA A 21 -1.73 -2.38 -12.18
N LEU A 22 -2.40 -1.29 -11.80
CA LEU A 22 -3.33 -1.29 -10.67
C LEU A 22 -4.46 -2.35 -10.80
N PRO A 23 -5.12 -2.52 -11.97
CA PRO A 23 -6.13 -3.57 -12.13
C PRO A 23 -5.58 -4.99 -11.91
N GLU A 24 -4.34 -5.24 -12.33
CA GLU A 24 -3.70 -6.54 -12.14
C GLU A 24 -3.34 -6.78 -10.67
N PHE A 25 -2.87 -5.75 -9.96
CA PHE A 25 -2.71 -5.83 -8.51
C PHE A 25 -4.02 -6.20 -7.80
N LEU A 26 -5.16 -5.61 -8.20
CA LEU A 26 -6.46 -5.94 -7.61
C LEU A 26 -6.85 -7.39 -7.86
N ARG A 27 -6.55 -7.93 -9.04
CA ARG A 27 -6.73 -9.35 -9.36
C ARG A 27 -5.89 -10.24 -8.44
N LEU A 28 -4.61 -9.91 -8.27
CA LEU A 28 -3.69 -10.60 -7.36
C LEU A 28 -4.18 -10.53 -5.91
N ARG A 29 -4.62 -9.35 -5.46
CA ARG A 29 -5.21 -9.14 -4.13
C ARG A 29 -6.44 -10.01 -3.89
N GLY A 30 -7.29 -10.21 -4.89
CA GLY A 30 -8.44 -11.12 -4.82
C GLY A 30 -8.02 -12.59 -4.62
N GLN A 31 -6.89 -12.99 -5.19
CA GLN A 31 -6.36 -14.36 -5.15
C GLN A 31 -5.49 -14.62 -3.91
N ARG A 32 -4.85 -13.58 -3.36
CA ARG A 32 -3.92 -13.63 -2.21
C ARG A 32 -2.85 -14.72 -2.36
N PRO A 33 -2.08 -14.74 -3.47
CA PRO A 33 -1.01 -15.70 -3.63
C PRO A 33 -0.02 -15.58 -2.47
N HIS A 34 0.45 -16.73 -1.97
CA HIS A 34 1.33 -16.81 -0.80
C HIS A 34 0.78 -16.08 0.44
N GLY A 35 -0.54 -16.15 0.69
CA GLY A 35 -1.18 -15.45 1.80
C GLY A 35 -0.74 -15.89 3.21
N ASP A 36 0.02 -16.99 3.31
CA ASP A 36 0.72 -17.42 4.51
C ASP A 36 2.04 -16.64 4.77
N GLN A 37 2.63 -16.05 3.72
CA GLN A 37 3.91 -15.33 3.78
C GLN A 37 3.77 -13.83 3.49
N LEU A 38 2.79 -13.44 2.67
CA LEU A 38 2.50 -12.05 2.33
C LEU A 38 1.30 -11.54 3.13
N ASP A 39 1.41 -10.29 3.59
CA ASP A 39 0.33 -9.59 4.23
C ASP A 39 -0.60 -8.95 3.19
N TRP A 40 -1.81 -9.46 3.10
CA TRP A 40 -2.86 -8.93 2.23
C TRP A 40 -3.92 -8.12 3.00
N THR A 41 -3.74 -7.91 4.31
CA THR A 41 -4.64 -7.07 5.09
C THR A 41 -4.62 -5.63 4.58
N SER A 42 -5.74 -4.94 4.71
CA SER A 42 -5.91 -3.53 4.34
C SER A 42 -7.14 -3.01 5.06
N ASP A 43 -7.00 -1.85 5.67
CA ASP A 43 -8.07 -1.07 6.28
C ASP A 43 -8.52 0.08 5.36
N GLY A 44 -8.04 0.10 4.11
CA GLY A 44 -8.42 1.09 3.11
C GLY A 44 -7.72 2.41 3.37
N CYS A 45 -8.38 3.53 3.10
CA CYS A 45 -7.77 4.83 3.29
C CYS A 45 -7.86 5.32 4.74
N THR A 46 -7.63 4.47 5.76
CA THR A 46 -7.77 4.63 7.23
C THR A 46 -8.25 6.00 7.78
N ASP A 47 -7.48 7.06 7.58
CA ASP A 47 -7.73 8.42 8.13
C ASP A 47 -8.34 9.39 7.10
N SER A 48 -8.83 8.87 5.99
CA SER A 48 -9.33 9.60 4.83
C SER A 48 -10.49 8.84 4.19
N PRO A 49 -11.43 9.54 3.55
CA PRO A 49 -12.50 8.84 2.83
C PRO A 49 -11.93 7.93 1.74
N ASP A 50 -12.46 6.71 1.60
CA ASP A 50 -12.12 5.82 0.47
C ASP A 50 -12.59 6.39 -0.87
N ARG A 51 -13.73 7.10 -0.83
CA ARG A 51 -14.41 7.65 -2.01
C ARG A 51 -14.65 9.15 -1.90
N PRO A 52 -13.60 9.98 -1.81
CA PRO A 52 -13.80 11.40 -1.62
C PRO A 52 -14.40 12.03 -2.88
N PHE A 53 -15.52 12.72 -2.72
CA PHE A 53 -16.28 13.34 -3.83
C PHE A 53 -16.66 12.36 -4.97
N GLY A 54 -16.73 11.05 -4.68
CA GLY A 54 -17.11 10.00 -5.63
C GLY A 54 -15.96 9.37 -6.42
N TRP A 55 -14.71 9.82 -6.27
CA TRP A 55 -13.55 9.15 -6.87
C TRP A 55 -13.11 7.97 -6.00
N ASP A 56 -12.89 6.81 -6.60
CA ASP A 56 -12.59 5.58 -5.84
C ASP A 56 -11.08 5.40 -5.62
N PHE A 57 -10.57 5.86 -4.47
CA PHE A 57 -9.16 5.72 -4.09
C PHE A 57 -8.85 4.45 -3.32
N LEU A 58 -9.87 3.66 -2.96
CA LEU A 58 -9.70 2.39 -2.25
C LEU A 58 -8.70 1.45 -2.94
N PRO A 59 -8.71 1.27 -4.29
CA PRO A 59 -7.69 0.47 -4.97
C PRO A 59 -6.25 0.91 -4.70
N ALA A 60 -5.99 2.22 -4.69
CA ALA A 60 -4.67 2.77 -4.43
C ALA A 60 -4.26 2.55 -2.96
N CYS A 61 -5.18 2.78 -2.03
CA CYS A 61 -4.94 2.55 -0.60
C CYS A 61 -4.65 1.07 -0.30
N GLN A 62 -5.40 0.15 -0.89
CA GLN A 62 -5.15 -1.29 -0.75
C GLN A 62 -3.76 -1.74 -1.22
N ARG A 63 -3.21 -1.08 -2.25
CA ARG A 63 -1.85 -1.34 -2.71
C ARG A 63 -0.80 -0.69 -1.82
N HIS A 64 -1.08 0.51 -1.32
CA HIS A 64 -0.24 1.20 -0.34
C HIS A 64 -0.06 0.37 0.93
N ASP A 65 -1.15 -0.17 1.48
CA ASP A 65 -1.16 -1.04 2.66
C ASP A 65 -0.33 -2.30 2.44
N PHE A 66 -0.51 -2.95 1.28
CA PHE A 66 0.29 -4.12 0.90
C PHE A 66 1.79 -3.80 0.94
N GLY A 67 2.19 -2.65 0.39
CA GLY A 67 3.57 -2.20 0.44
C GLY A 67 4.07 -1.97 1.87
N TYR A 68 3.30 -1.24 2.68
CA TYR A 68 3.67 -0.93 4.07
C TYR A 68 3.81 -2.20 4.92
N ALA A 69 2.82 -3.08 4.89
CA ALA A 69 2.81 -4.29 5.71
C ALA A 69 3.96 -5.24 5.32
N ASN A 70 4.15 -5.50 4.03
CA ASN A 70 5.15 -6.46 3.57
C ASN A 70 6.58 -5.94 3.72
N PHE A 71 6.86 -4.67 3.40
CA PHE A 71 8.20 -4.12 3.58
C PHE A 71 8.62 -4.09 5.06
N ARG A 72 7.66 -3.90 5.99
CA ARG A 72 7.91 -3.98 7.44
C ARG A 72 8.20 -5.41 7.88
N ARG A 73 7.35 -6.37 7.49
CA ARG A 73 7.55 -7.81 7.78
C ARG A 73 8.89 -8.31 7.22
N GLN A 74 9.31 -7.80 6.08
CA GLN A 74 10.56 -8.18 5.41
C GLN A 74 11.80 -7.43 5.93
N GLY A 75 11.65 -6.58 6.95
CA GLY A 75 12.75 -5.87 7.61
C GLY A 75 13.41 -4.79 6.75
N ARG A 76 12.71 -4.26 5.74
CA ARG A 76 13.26 -3.33 4.74
C ARG A 76 12.44 -2.04 4.59
N PHE A 77 11.66 -1.68 5.61
CA PHE A 77 10.86 -0.46 5.64
C PHE A 77 11.71 0.77 6.01
N THR A 78 12.64 1.13 5.12
CA THR A 78 13.48 2.35 5.22
C THR A 78 12.72 3.57 4.70
N GLU A 79 13.17 4.79 5.03
CA GLU A 79 12.55 6.02 4.49
C GLU A 79 12.61 6.09 2.96
N GLU A 80 13.65 5.54 2.36
CA GLU A 80 13.78 5.41 0.90
C GLU A 80 12.70 4.50 0.32
N ASN A 81 12.55 3.30 0.87
CA ASN A 81 11.50 2.38 0.42
C ASN A 81 10.11 2.93 0.71
N ARG A 82 9.90 3.58 1.86
CA ARG A 82 8.65 4.28 2.17
C ARG A 82 8.32 5.33 1.12
N ARG A 83 9.30 6.13 0.69
CA ARG A 83 9.13 7.12 -0.40
C ARG A 83 8.73 6.46 -1.72
N ARG A 84 9.30 5.31 -2.07
CA ARG A 84 8.92 4.55 -3.27
C ARG A 84 7.48 4.06 -3.19
N ILE A 85 7.07 3.52 -2.03
CA ILE A 85 5.70 3.04 -1.80
C ILE A 85 4.70 4.20 -1.88
N ASP A 86 4.98 5.31 -1.18
CA ASP A 86 4.13 6.51 -1.21
C ASP A 86 4.05 7.11 -2.63
N GLY A 87 5.14 7.05 -3.40
CA GLY A 87 5.16 7.49 -4.81
C GLY A 87 4.30 6.61 -5.73
N ARG A 88 4.31 5.29 -5.52
CA ARG A 88 3.41 4.38 -6.26
C ARG A 88 1.95 4.65 -5.92
N PHE A 89 1.64 4.89 -4.65
CA PHE A 89 0.30 5.28 -4.20
C PHE A 89 -0.20 6.57 -4.88
N HIS A 90 0.66 7.58 -4.97
CA HIS A 90 0.35 8.82 -5.69
C HIS A 90 0.08 8.56 -7.18
N ALA A 91 0.92 7.75 -7.83
CA ALA A 91 0.73 7.37 -9.23
C ALA A 91 -0.59 6.63 -9.47
N ASP A 92 -1.03 5.79 -8.53
CA ASP A 92 -2.28 5.03 -8.63
C ASP A 92 -3.51 5.93 -8.57
N MET A 93 -3.51 6.86 -7.61
CA MET A 93 -4.57 7.86 -7.55
C MET A 93 -4.59 8.73 -8.81
N TYR A 94 -3.42 9.07 -9.37
CA TYR A 94 -3.35 9.80 -10.65
C TYR A 94 -3.91 9.01 -11.83
N GLU A 95 -3.69 7.69 -11.86
CA GLU A 95 -4.30 6.78 -12.85
C GLU A 95 -5.82 6.79 -12.73
N ILE A 96 -6.35 6.65 -11.50
CA ILE A 96 -7.79 6.73 -11.20
C ILE A 96 -8.38 8.09 -11.62
N CYS A 97 -7.63 9.17 -11.39
CA CYS A 97 -8.10 10.52 -11.70
C CYS A 97 -8.16 10.84 -13.20
N HIS A 98 -7.48 10.06 -14.05
CA HIS A 98 -7.26 10.41 -15.45
C HIS A 98 -6.83 11.88 -15.59
N ALA A 99 -7.48 12.68 -16.45
CA ALA A 99 -7.17 14.09 -16.66
C ALA A 99 -7.92 15.06 -15.70
N THR A 100 -8.67 14.54 -14.72
CA THR A 100 -9.51 15.36 -13.83
C THR A 100 -8.64 16.14 -12.85
N TRP A 101 -8.51 17.45 -13.08
CA TRP A 101 -7.63 18.32 -12.29
C TRP A 101 -7.94 18.31 -10.79
N SER A 102 -9.22 18.43 -10.41
CA SER A 102 -9.65 18.44 -9.01
C SER A 102 -9.32 17.12 -8.30
N CYS A 103 -9.53 15.99 -8.97
CA CYS A 103 -9.14 14.68 -8.47
C CYS A 103 -7.62 14.58 -8.25
N ARG A 104 -6.80 15.02 -9.22
CA ARG A 104 -5.33 15.02 -9.07
C ARG A 104 -4.86 15.89 -7.91
N ARG A 105 -5.50 17.03 -7.67
CA ARG A 105 -5.20 17.87 -6.49
C ARG A 105 -5.53 17.16 -5.19
N LEU A 106 -6.61 16.39 -5.16
CA LEU A 106 -6.94 15.58 -4.02
C LEU A 106 -5.94 14.44 -3.81
N ALA A 107 -5.51 13.79 -4.89
CA ALA A 107 -4.43 12.80 -4.84
C ALA A 107 -3.12 13.38 -4.29
N ASP A 108 -2.78 14.63 -4.62
CA ASP A 108 -1.64 15.33 -4.02
C ASP A 108 -1.79 15.48 -2.50
N VAL A 109 -3.00 15.82 -2.01
CA VAL A 109 -3.27 15.94 -0.58
C VAL A 109 -3.07 14.60 0.13
N TYR A 110 -3.61 13.51 -0.43
CA TYR A 110 -3.45 12.15 0.12
C TYR A 110 -1.97 11.77 0.17
N TYR A 111 -1.21 12.02 -0.90
CA TYR A 111 0.23 11.77 -0.93
C TYR A 111 0.99 12.57 0.13
N GLN A 112 0.70 13.87 0.28
CA GLN A 112 1.35 14.70 1.29
C GLN A 112 1.02 14.24 2.72
N ALA A 113 -0.21 13.77 2.96
CA ALA A 113 -0.62 13.21 4.25
C ALA A 113 0.22 11.97 4.61
N VAL A 114 0.34 10.98 3.72
CA VAL A 114 1.15 9.77 3.99
C VAL A 114 2.65 10.10 4.12
N ARG A 115 3.17 11.06 3.35
CA ARG A 115 4.57 11.51 3.48
C ARG A 115 4.86 12.11 4.85
N ARG A 116 3.93 12.88 5.41
CA ARG A 116 4.06 13.58 6.70
C ARG A 116 3.75 12.69 7.90
N TRP A 117 2.75 11.80 7.79
CA TRP A 117 2.17 11.11 8.95
C TRP A 117 2.14 9.58 8.85
N GLY A 118 2.34 8.99 7.66
CA GLY A 118 2.23 7.54 7.44
C GLY A 118 3.22 6.69 8.26
N ALA A 119 4.36 7.25 8.66
CA ALA A 119 5.30 6.57 9.55
C ALA A 119 4.80 6.47 11.01
N ARG A 120 3.95 7.41 11.46
CA ARG A 120 3.47 7.53 12.85
C ARG A 120 2.24 6.67 13.13
N TYR A 121 1.30 6.56 12.18
CA TYR A 121 0.01 5.88 12.40
C TYR A 121 0.10 4.36 12.53
N LEU A 122 1.04 3.73 11.83
CA LEU A 122 1.23 2.28 11.94
C LEU A 122 2.28 1.89 12.99
N SER A 123 2.93 2.85 13.68
CA SER A 123 3.78 2.54 14.84
C SER A 123 2.91 2.27 16.08
N THR A 124 1.79 2.98 16.22
CA THR A 124 0.79 2.75 17.27
C THR A 124 -0.01 1.47 17.00
N ALA A 125 -0.49 1.22 15.78
CA ALA A 125 -1.19 -0.03 15.46
C ALA A 125 -0.30 -1.28 15.63
N ALA A 126 0.96 -1.23 15.18
CA ALA A 126 1.92 -2.30 15.39
C ALA A 126 2.36 -2.45 16.86
N ALA A 127 2.38 -1.37 17.65
CA ALA A 127 2.62 -1.43 19.08
C ALA A 127 1.43 -2.06 19.83
N LEU A 128 0.19 -1.74 19.43
CA LEU A 128 -1.03 -2.33 19.99
C LEU A 128 -1.10 -3.84 19.72
N ALA A 129 -0.73 -4.29 18.52
CA ALA A 129 -0.67 -5.72 18.19
C ALA A 129 0.43 -6.49 18.96
N ARG A 130 1.44 -5.81 19.51
CA ARG A 130 2.49 -6.40 20.36
C ARG A 130 2.18 -6.35 21.85
N GLY A 131 1.22 -5.53 22.27
CA GLY A 131 0.76 -5.39 23.65
C GLY A 131 -0.32 -6.38 24.06
N VAL A 132 -0.89 -7.12 23.10
CA VAL A 132 -1.78 -8.27 23.37
C VAL A 132 -0.89 -9.52 23.41
N LYS A 133 -0.29 -9.76 24.57
CA LYS A 133 0.34 -11.04 24.89
C LYS A 133 -0.02 -11.43 26.31
#